data_AF-A0A7V2KMU8-F1
#
_entry.id   AF-A0A7V2KMU8-F1
#
_cell.length_a   1.000
_cell.length_b   1.000
_cell.length_c   1.000
_cell.angle_alpha   90.00
_cell.angle_beta   90.00
_cell.angle_gamma   90.00
#
_symmetry.space_group_name_H-M   'P 1'
#
loop_
_entity.id
_entity.type
_entity.pdbx_description
1 polymer ?
#
loop_
_entity_poly.entity_id
_entity_poly.type
_entity_poly.pdbx_seq_one_letter_code
_entity_poly.pdbx_strand_id
1 'polypeptide(L)'
;MGAEIYHNDCEGCDISQGIKEPRAGGGIIELDGDWILNHYGGDEGFLGWLALQPRFHRMELTDLNTDEANALGKNVQRIDLALRQYWAIKFSEDPIRRVYVVYFFESAFEKSSDKYHLHIHLIPRTERFRRLSIRVEKTRGIEKVEDDVRLIAWNIHQLSGHEGFPSGYRTKPENDGNRREVEALMTYLRAYLRRSSTS
;
A
#
# COMPACT_ATOMS: atom_id res chain seq x y z
N MET A 1 -16.94 10.03 19.88
CA MET A 1 -15.58 9.54 20.14
C MET A 1 -15.63 8.03 20.04
N GLY A 2 -15.02 7.44 19.00
CA GLY A 2 -14.83 5.99 18.94
C GLY A 2 -13.77 5.58 19.96
N ALA A 3 -13.89 4.41 20.56
CA ALA A 3 -12.93 3.98 21.57
C ALA A 3 -11.56 3.68 20.94
N GLU A 4 -10.50 4.11 21.63
CA GLU A 4 -9.11 3.80 21.31
C GLU A 4 -8.78 2.37 21.76
N ILE A 5 -9.18 1.39 20.95
CA ILE A 5 -9.06 -0.02 21.28
C ILE A 5 -7.96 -0.66 20.44
N TYR A 6 -7.11 -1.46 21.08
CA TYR A 6 -6.26 -2.44 20.40
C TYR A 6 -6.83 -3.83 20.66
N HIS A 7 -6.76 -4.71 19.66
CA HIS A 7 -7.15 -6.10 19.80
C HIS A 7 -5.91 -6.99 19.87
N ASN A 8 -5.83 -7.85 20.87
CA ASN A 8 -4.80 -8.89 20.94
C ASN A 8 -5.04 -9.86 19.76
N ASP A 9 -4.01 -10.32 19.06
CA ASP A 9 -4.10 -11.18 17.85
C ASP A 9 -4.46 -10.47 16.53
N CYS A 10 -4.42 -9.13 16.50
CA CYS A 10 -4.58 -8.34 15.27
C CYS A 10 -3.21 -7.82 14.78
N GLU A 11 -2.72 -8.30 13.63
CA GLU A 11 -1.38 -7.91 13.10
C GLU A 11 -1.28 -6.39 12.86
N GLY A 12 -2.37 -5.74 12.43
CA GLY A 12 -2.41 -4.29 12.27
C GLY A 12 -2.27 -3.54 13.60
N CYS A 13 -2.85 -4.07 14.69
CA CYS A 13 -2.69 -3.50 16.03
C CYS A 13 -1.27 -3.71 16.56
N ASP A 14 -0.66 -4.87 16.32
CA ASP A 14 0.72 -5.13 16.74
C ASP A 14 1.72 -4.21 16.03
N ILE A 15 1.52 -3.96 14.73
CA ILE A 15 2.32 -3.00 13.96
C ILE A 15 2.13 -1.58 14.49
N SER A 16 0.89 -1.17 14.77
CA SER A 16 0.58 0.17 15.26
C SER A 16 1.16 0.45 16.65
N GLN A 17 1.31 -0.58 17.47
CA GLN A 17 1.93 -0.49 18.80
C GLN A 17 3.45 -0.66 18.78
N GLY A 18 4.05 -0.96 17.62
CA GLY A 18 5.48 -1.27 17.51
C GLY A 18 5.87 -2.60 18.16
N ILE A 19 4.91 -3.47 18.47
CA ILE A 19 5.15 -4.84 18.94
C ILE A 19 5.74 -5.67 17.79
N LYS A 20 5.31 -5.39 16.56
CA LYS A 20 5.79 -6.04 15.34
C LYS A 20 6.26 -5.01 14.32
N GLU A 21 7.38 -5.28 13.67
CA GLU A 21 7.83 -4.48 12.53
C GLU A 21 7.06 -4.85 11.25
N PRO A 22 6.74 -3.88 10.36
CA PRO A 22 6.21 -4.18 9.04
C PRO A 22 7.14 -5.16 8.29
N ARG A 23 6.55 -6.18 7.65
CA ARG A 23 7.31 -7.27 7.01
C ARG A 23 8.32 -6.78 5.96
N ALA A 24 7.99 -5.70 5.24
CA ALA A 24 8.86 -5.11 4.22
C ALA A 24 9.99 -4.22 4.81
N GLY A 25 9.96 -3.91 6.10
CA GLY A 25 10.86 -2.96 6.75
C GLY A 25 10.43 -1.49 6.57
N GLY A 26 11.34 -0.56 6.88
CA GLY A 26 11.12 0.89 6.78
C GLY A 26 10.31 1.52 7.93
N GLY A 27 9.71 0.70 8.79
CA GLY A 27 8.91 1.11 9.94
C GLY A 27 7.59 1.79 9.54
N ILE A 28 6.94 2.41 10.53
CA ILE A 28 5.68 3.14 10.33
C ILE A 28 5.92 4.66 10.19
N ILE A 29 4.92 5.35 9.65
CA ILE A 29 4.81 6.81 9.63
C ILE A 29 3.46 7.17 10.23
N GLU A 30 3.46 7.88 11.36
CA GLU A 30 2.25 8.45 11.96
C GLU A 30 1.78 9.67 11.16
N LEU A 31 0.47 9.78 10.97
CA LEU A 31 -0.21 10.81 10.18
C LEU A 31 -1.37 11.42 10.98
N ASP A 32 -1.90 12.54 10.47
CA ASP A 32 -3.04 13.25 11.08
C ASP A 32 -4.24 12.30 11.25
N GLY A 33 -5.01 12.47 12.33
CA GLY A 33 -6.22 11.68 12.63
C GLY A 33 -5.93 10.23 13.02
N ASP A 34 -4.82 9.99 13.72
CA ASP A 34 -4.39 8.67 14.19
C ASP A 34 -4.29 7.62 13.07
N TRP A 35 -3.89 8.06 11.87
CA TRP A 35 -3.54 7.15 10.79
C TRP A 35 -2.07 6.75 10.88
N ILE A 36 -1.76 5.53 10.47
CA ILE A 36 -0.39 5.11 10.24
C ILE A 36 -0.22 4.60 8.81
N LEU A 37 0.98 4.79 8.27
CA LEU A 37 1.38 4.36 6.94
C LEU A 37 2.62 3.48 7.03
N ASN A 38 2.58 2.32 6.40
CA ASN A 38 3.73 1.44 6.24
C ASN A 38 3.83 0.92 4.80
N HIS A 39 4.98 0.37 4.45
CA HIS A 39 5.14 -0.35 3.20
C HIS A 39 4.45 -1.74 3.32
N TYR A 40 3.73 -2.12 2.28
CA TYR A 40 3.00 -3.38 2.24
C TYR A 40 3.96 -4.56 1.98
N GLY A 41 3.95 -5.55 2.87
CA GLY A 41 4.90 -6.66 2.85
C GLY A 41 4.29 -8.04 2.54
N GLY A 42 3.16 -8.08 1.83
CA GLY A 42 2.65 -9.33 1.26
C GLY A 42 3.54 -9.86 0.14
N ASP A 43 3.35 -11.13 -0.25
CA ASP A 43 4.18 -11.80 -1.26
C ASP A 43 4.02 -11.21 -2.67
N GLU A 44 2.88 -10.58 -2.93
CA GLU A 44 2.57 -9.80 -4.13
C GLU A 44 3.10 -8.36 -4.09
N GLY A 45 3.66 -7.94 -2.96
CA GLY A 45 4.14 -6.59 -2.71
C GLY A 45 5.25 -6.19 -3.68
N PHE A 46 5.28 -4.89 -4.00
CA PHE A 46 6.36 -4.26 -4.76
C PHE A 46 6.63 -2.86 -4.20
N LEU A 47 7.75 -2.26 -4.60
CA LEU A 47 8.20 -0.97 -4.08
C LEU A 47 7.11 0.08 -4.27
N GLY A 48 6.84 0.84 -3.22
CA GLY A 48 5.79 1.86 -3.25
C GLY A 48 4.35 1.37 -3.05
N TRP A 49 4.09 0.06 -2.98
CA TRP A 49 2.80 -0.42 -2.46
C TRP A 49 2.74 -0.13 -0.96
N LEU A 50 1.83 0.76 -0.55
CA LEU A 50 1.67 1.17 0.84
C LEU A 50 0.37 0.65 1.43
N ALA A 51 0.36 0.45 2.75
CA ALA A 51 -0.83 0.20 3.55
C ALA A 51 -1.03 1.40 4.49
N LEU A 52 -2.20 2.03 4.38
CA LEU A 52 -2.68 3.10 5.23
C LEU A 52 -3.79 2.54 6.12
N GLN A 53 -3.62 2.58 7.43
CA GLN A 53 -4.57 2.01 8.39
C GLN A 53 -4.75 2.96 9.59
N PRO A 54 -5.89 2.94 10.29
CA PRO A 54 -5.99 3.61 11.58
C PRO A 54 -5.00 2.97 12.56
N ARG A 55 -4.57 3.75 13.54
CA ARG A 55 -3.70 3.30 14.64
C ARG A 55 -4.47 2.34 15.54
N PHE A 56 -5.72 2.66 15.81
CA PHE A 56 -6.61 1.88 16.65
C PHE A 56 -7.40 0.88 15.81
N HIS A 57 -7.83 -0.21 16.45
CA HIS A 57 -8.56 -1.28 15.81
C HIS A 57 -9.88 -0.77 15.23
N ARG A 58 -10.02 -0.97 13.92
CA ARG A 58 -11.23 -0.74 13.12
C ARG A 58 -11.38 -1.92 12.17
N MET A 59 -12.60 -2.40 11.97
CA MET A 59 -12.86 -3.51 11.06
C MET A 59 -13.25 -2.97 9.67
N GLU A 60 -14.01 -1.87 9.66
CA GLU A 60 -14.55 -1.27 8.46
C GLU A 60 -14.57 0.27 8.51
N LEU A 61 -14.80 0.90 7.35
CA LEU A 61 -14.82 2.36 7.23
C LEU A 61 -15.90 3.03 8.10
N THR A 62 -16.99 2.32 8.38
CA THR A 62 -18.08 2.76 9.26
C THR A 62 -17.68 2.82 10.73
N ASP A 63 -16.59 2.15 11.13
CA ASP A 63 -16.06 2.21 12.49
C ASP A 63 -15.20 3.45 12.75
N LEU A 64 -14.81 4.17 11.69
CA LEU A 64 -13.94 5.33 11.80
C LEU A 64 -14.57 6.40 12.69
N ASN A 65 -13.78 6.95 13.60
CA ASN A 65 -14.18 8.13 14.33
C ASN A 65 -14.13 9.38 13.42
N THR A 66 -14.67 10.50 13.92
CA THR A 66 -14.76 11.75 13.14
C THR A 66 -13.40 12.26 12.67
N ASP A 67 -12.36 12.19 13.50
CA ASP A 67 -11.04 12.70 13.17
C ASP A 67 -10.33 11.80 12.15
N GLU A 68 -10.43 10.48 12.33
CA GLU A 68 -9.95 9.48 11.38
C GLU A 68 -10.62 9.69 10.00
N ALA A 69 -11.95 9.82 9.96
CA ALA A 69 -12.70 10.01 8.72
C ALA A 69 -12.35 11.34 8.02
N ASN A 70 -12.22 12.44 8.78
CA ASN A 70 -11.86 13.75 8.25
C ASN A 70 -10.43 13.80 7.71
N ALA A 71 -9.48 13.09 8.34
CA ALA A 71 -8.08 13.10 7.95
C ALA A 71 -7.79 12.24 6.71
N LEU A 72 -8.61 11.23 6.42
CA LEU A 72 -8.36 10.25 5.36
C LEU A 72 -8.09 10.89 3.99
N GLY A 73 -8.97 11.79 3.53
CA GLY A 73 -8.83 12.43 2.22
C GLY A 73 -7.53 13.24 2.10
N LYS A 74 -7.19 14.02 3.13
CA LYS A 74 -5.95 14.81 3.20
C LYS A 74 -4.72 13.92 3.21
N ASN A 75 -4.73 12.84 4.00
CA ASN A 75 -3.64 11.88 4.08
C ASN A 75 -3.39 11.21 2.71
N VAL A 76 -4.43 10.71 2.05
CA VAL A 76 -4.33 10.10 0.72
C VAL A 76 -3.74 11.07 -0.31
N GLN A 77 -4.21 12.31 -0.35
CA GLN A 77 -3.69 13.32 -1.28
C GLN A 77 -2.19 13.59 -1.07
N ARG A 78 -1.77 13.74 0.19
CA ARG A 78 -0.38 14.00 0.54
C ARG A 78 0.52 12.82 0.22
N ILE A 79 0.06 11.60 0.47
CA ILE A 79 0.80 10.38 0.15
C ILE A 79 0.95 10.21 -1.37
N ASP A 80 -0.12 10.42 -2.16
CA ASP A 80 -0.05 10.36 -3.63
C ASP A 80 1.00 11.35 -4.16
N LEU A 81 0.97 12.59 -3.68
CA LEU A 81 1.94 13.60 -4.09
C LEU A 81 3.38 13.21 -3.72
N ALA A 82 3.60 12.77 -2.47
CA ALA A 82 4.91 12.36 -1.98
C ALA A 82 5.46 11.16 -2.78
N LEU A 83 4.63 10.15 -3.05
CA LEU A 83 5.00 8.99 -3.86
C LEU A 83 5.40 9.40 -5.27
N ARG A 84 4.62 10.27 -5.93
CA ARG A 84 4.93 10.76 -7.29
C ARG A 84 6.24 11.52 -7.33
N GLN A 85 6.51 12.38 -6.34
CA GLN A 85 7.77 13.13 -6.27
C GLN A 85 8.97 12.21 -6.05
N TYR A 86 8.87 11.27 -5.11
CA TYR A 86 9.92 10.26 -4.90
C TYR A 86 10.20 9.51 -6.19
N TRP A 87 9.16 9.07 -6.89
CA TRP A 87 9.30 8.29 -8.12
C TRP A 87 9.91 9.10 -9.26
N ALA A 88 9.55 10.37 -9.39
CA ALA A 88 10.15 11.25 -10.40
C ALA A 88 11.65 11.47 -10.17
N ILE A 89 12.10 11.45 -8.91
CA ILE A 89 13.52 11.55 -8.55
C ILE A 89 14.25 10.22 -8.80
N LYS A 90 13.69 9.11 -8.30
CA LYS A 90 14.35 7.80 -8.30
C LYS A 90 14.25 7.07 -9.66
N PHE A 91 13.14 7.23 -10.36
CA PHE A 91 12.78 6.53 -11.59
C PHE A 91 12.26 7.52 -12.64
N SER A 92 13.05 8.53 -12.96
CA SER A 92 12.68 9.63 -13.88
C SER A 92 12.16 9.15 -15.25
N GLU A 93 12.66 8.02 -15.74
CA GLU A 93 12.24 7.42 -17.02
C GLU A 93 10.92 6.64 -16.96
N ASP A 94 10.40 6.32 -15.76
CA ASP A 94 9.14 5.58 -15.59
C ASP A 94 8.31 6.17 -14.44
N PRO A 95 7.83 7.41 -14.59
CA PRO A 95 7.09 8.11 -13.55
C PRO A 95 5.76 7.41 -13.24
N ILE A 96 5.27 7.60 -12.01
CA ILE A 96 3.91 7.20 -11.62
C ILE A 96 2.89 7.97 -12.46
N ARG A 97 2.04 7.23 -13.17
CA ARG A 97 0.90 7.77 -13.93
C ARG A 97 -0.34 7.89 -13.06
N ARG A 98 -0.59 6.87 -12.23
CA ARG A 98 -1.76 6.79 -11.34
C ARG A 98 -1.38 6.08 -10.04
N VAL A 99 -2.06 6.43 -8.95
CA VAL A 99 -2.03 5.68 -7.69
C VAL A 99 -3.45 5.18 -7.46
N TYR A 100 -3.60 3.87 -7.29
CA TYR A 100 -4.88 3.30 -6.89
C TYR A 100 -5.03 3.39 -5.38
N VAL A 101 -6.23 3.72 -4.95
CA VAL A 101 -6.63 3.72 -3.54
C VAL A 101 -7.71 2.67 -3.40
N VAL A 102 -7.42 1.64 -2.63
CA VAL A 102 -8.21 0.41 -2.61
C VAL A 102 -8.49 -0.01 -1.18
N TYR A 103 -9.73 -0.32 -0.88
CA TYR A 103 -10.17 -0.91 0.37
C TYR A 103 -10.80 -2.28 0.09
N PHE A 104 -10.40 -3.28 0.85
CA PHE A 104 -11.01 -4.61 0.85
C PHE A 104 -11.54 -4.91 2.25
N PHE A 105 -12.79 -5.37 2.32
CA PHE A 105 -13.36 -5.85 3.57
C PHE A 105 -13.23 -7.37 3.65
N GLU A 106 -12.00 -7.84 3.88
CA GLU A 106 -11.65 -9.27 3.82
C GLU A 106 -12.38 -10.10 4.88
N SER A 107 -12.60 -9.53 6.07
CA SER A 107 -13.30 -10.21 7.17
C SER A 107 -14.75 -10.57 6.86
N ALA A 108 -15.40 -9.93 5.87
CA ALA A 108 -16.80 -10.21 5.55
C ALA A 108 -17.03 -11.64 5.06
N PHE A 109 -15.98 -12.31 4.58
CA PHE A 109 -16.05 -13.65 3.98
C PHE A 109 -15.31 -14.72 4.78
N GLU A 110 -14.70 -14.36 5.92
CA GLU A 110 -13.89 -15.27 6.72
C GLU A 110 -14.51 -15.58 8.08
N LYS A 111 -14.24 -16.80 8.59
CA LYS A 111 -14.84 -17.29 9.84
C LYS A 111 -14.24 -16.66 11.11
N SER A 112 -13.04 -16.07 11.04
CA SER A 112 -12.43 -15.37 12.18
C SER A 112 -12.14 -13.91 11.81
N SER A 113 -13.06 -13.02 12.16
CA SER A 113 -12.94 -11.57 11.94
C SER A 113 -11.84 -10.92 12.79
N ASP A 114 -11.49 -11.50 13.93
CA ASP A 114 -10.76 -10.79 15.00
C ASP A 114 -9.28 -10.54 14.67
N LYS A 115 -8.79 -11.14 13.57
CA LYS A 115 -7.44 -10.95 13.06
C LYS A 115 -7.32 -9.80 12.06
N TYR A 116 -8.46 -9.31 11.55
CA TYR A 116 -8.47 -8.29 10.51
C TYR A 116 -8.29 -6.90 11.10
N HIS A 117 -7.85 -6.00 10.24
CA HIS A 117 -7.70 -4.59 10.52
C HIS A 117 -8.01 -3.84 9.23
N LEU A 118 -8.84 -2.82 9.32
CA LEU A 118 -9.11 -1.90 8.23
C LEU A 118 -7.79 -1.34 7.68
N HIS A 119 -7.48 -1.63 6.44
CA HIS A 119 -6.38 -0.96 5.77
C HIS A 119 -6.75 -0.65 4.32
N ILE A 120 -6.17 0.43 3.84
CA ILE A 120 -6.36 0.97 2.50
C ILE A 120 -5.02 0.87 1.79
N HIS A 121 -5.01 0.19 0.66
CA HIS A 121 -3.84 0.10 -0.17
C HIS A 121 -3.69 1.34 -1.05
N LEU A 122 -2.49 1.92 -1.04
CA LEU A 122 -2.08 2.90 -2.05
C LEU A 122 -1.08 2.25 -2.97
N ILE A 123 -1.48 2.04 -4.23
CA ILE A 123 -0.73 1.21 -5.17
C ILE A 123 -0.30 2.02 -6.39
N PRO A 124 0.99 2.38 -6.51
CA PRO A 124 1.48 3.18 -7.62
C PRO A 124 1.44 2.39 -8.92
N ARG A 125 1.22 3.10 -10.03
CA ARG A 125 1.19 2.51 -11.37
C ARG A 125 1.95 3.39 -12.35
N THR A 126 2.96 2.81 -12.97
CA THR A 126 3.75 3.35 -14.08
C THR A 126 3.34 2.74 -15.42
N GLU A 127 3.94 3.22 -16.52
CA GLU A 127 3.67 2.65 -17.85
C GLU A 127 4.23 1.22 -17.98
N ARG A 128 5.33 0.91 -17.26
CA ARG A 128 5.90 -0.45 -17.28
C ARG A 128 4.95 -1.50 -16.73
N PHE A 129 4.07 -1.18 -15.76
CA PHE A 129 3.07 -2.16 -15.30
C PHE A 129 2.00 -2.48 -16.35
N ARG A 130 1.64 -1.53 -17.23
CA ARG A 130 0.71 -1.79 -18.35
C ARG A 130 1.29 -2.83 -19.31
N ARG A 131 2.60 -2.78 -19.57
CA ARG A 131 3.28 -3.76 -20.43
C ARG A 131 3.27 -5.17 -19.82
N LEU A 132 3.20 -5.26 -18.50
CA LEU A 132 3.15 -6.53 -17.79
C LEU A 132 1.79 -7.19 -17.84
N SER A 133 0.71 -6.42 -17.69
CA SER A 133 -0.65 -6.98 -17.87
C SER A 133 -0.81 -7.56 -19.28
N ILE A 134 -0.39 -6.81 -20.31
CA ILE A 134 -0.42 -7.27 -21.71
C ILE A 134 0.40 -8.56 -21.90
N ARG A 135 1.57 -8.66 -21.25
CA ARG A 135 2.43 -9.85 -21.37
C ARG A 135 1.75 -11.08 -20.76
N VAL A 136 1.18 -10.95 -19.56
CA VAL A 136 0.52 -12.08 -18.87
C VAL A 136 -0.72 -12.55 -19.64
N GLU A 137 -1.50 -11.62 -20.20
CA GLU A 137 -2.66 -11.94 -21.04
C GLU A 137 -2.25 -12.78 -22.26
N LYS A 138 -1.16 -12.38 -22.94
CA LYS A 138 -0.61 -13.16 -24.06
C LYS A 138 -0.15 -14.56 -23.63
N THR A 139 0.55 -14.68 -22.50
CA THR A 139 1.00 -15.98 -21.98
C THR A 139 -0.18 -16.91 -21.64
N ARG A 140 -1.34 -16.35 -21.29
CA ARG A 140 -2.57 -17.11 -21.01
C ARG A 140 -3.41 -17.44 -22.24
N GLY A 141 -2.94 -17.14 -23.45
CA GLY A 141 -3.66 -17.43 -24.70
C GLY A 141 -4.89 -16.53 -24.94
N ILE A 142 -4.94 -15.36 -24.29
CA ILE A 142 -6.03 -14.39 -24.50
C ILE A 142 -5.68 -13.55 -25.73
N GLU A 143 -6.20 -13.94 -26.90
CA GLU A 143 -5.84 -13.35 -28.21
C GLU A 143 -6.50 -12.00 -28.51
N LYS A 144 -7.61 -11.67 -27.86
CA LYS A 144 -8.31 -10.38 -28.01
C LYS A 144 -8.52 -9.73 -26.66
N VAL A 145 -7.71 -8.70 -26.40
CA VAL A 145 -7.97 -7.72 -25.37
C VAL A 145 -8.88 -6.67 -26.02
N GLU A 146 -10.17 -6.98 -26.13
CA GLU A 146 -11.16 -5.92 -26.35
C GLU A 146 -11.07 -4.93 -25.18
N ASP A 147 -11.48 -3.67 -25.38
CA ASP A 147 -11.20 -2.44 -24.59
C ASP A 147 -11.46 -2.49 -23.05
N ASP A 148 -11.76 -3.65 -22.50
CA ASP A 148 -11.91 -3.98 -21.08
C ASP A 148 -10.59 -4.30 -20.36
N VAL A 149 -9.54 -3.56 -20.70
CA VAL A 149 -8.30 -3.39 -19.89
C VAL A 149 -8.61 -2.83 -18.47
N ARG A 150 -9.87 -2.51 -18.19
CA ARG A 150 -10.37 -1.84 -16.99
C ARG A 150 -10.51 -2.76 -15.78
N LEU A 151 -10.71 -4.07 -15.97
CA LEU A 151 -10.88 -5.01 -14.84
C LEU A 151 -9.63 -5.84 -14.49
N ILE A 152 -8.64 -5.98 -15.38
CA ILE A 152 -7.47 -6.85 -15.14
C ILE A 152 -6.40 -6.17 -14.26
N ALA A 153 -6.46 -4.85 -14.08
CA ALA A 153 -5.59 -4.14 -13.13
C ALA A 153 -5.73 -4.63 -11.67
N TRP A 154 -6.83 -5.34 -11.37
CA TRP A 154 -7.16 -5.96 -10.09
C TRP A 154 -6.61 -7.39 -9.94
N ASN A 155 -6.34 -8.09 -11.04
CA ASN A 155 -5.76 -9.44 -11.03
C ASN A 155 -4.24 -9.43 -10.77
N ILE A 156 -3.70 -8.39 -10.13
CA ILE A 156 -2.28 -8.37 -9.72
C ILE A 156 -1.96 -9.49 -8.71
N HIS A 157 -2.91 -9.91 -7.88
CA HIS A 157 -2.74 -11.11 -7.06
C HIS A 157 -2.57 -12.38 -7.91
N GLN A 158 -3.06 -12.37 -9.17
CA GLN A 158 -2.81 -13.44 -10.16
C GLN A 158 -1.54 -13.21 -10.99
N LEU A 159 -0.85 -12.07 -10.84
CA LEU A 159 0.56 -11.92 -11.20
C LEU A 159 1.48 -12.52 -10.11
N SER A 160 0.96 -13.47 -9.33
CA SER A 160 1.69 -14.38 -8.46
C SER A 160 2.80 -15.05 -9.27
N GLY A 161 3.96 -14.39 -9.28
CA GLY A 161 5.02 -14.65 -10.23
C GLY A 161 5.90 -13.42 -10.34
N HIS A 162 6.94 -13.38 -9.50
CA HIS A 162 7.98 -12.36 -9.46
C HIS A 162 8.67 -12.05 -10.79
N GLU A 163 8.39 -12.85 -11.82
CA GLU A 163 8.79 -12.62 -13.21
C GLU A 163 8.08 -11.43 -13.86
N GLY A 164 6.96 -10.96 -13.29
CA GLY A 164 6.24 -9.79 -13.75
C GLY A 164 7.00 -8.48 -13.52
N PHE A 165 7.31 -8.11 -12.28
CA PHE A 165 7.75 -6.74 -12.01
C PHE A 165 9.17 -6.42 -12.50
N PRO A 166 9.44 -5.17 -12.95
CA PRO A 166 10.81 -4.72 -13.23
C PRO A 166 11.69 -4.93 -12.00
N SER A 167 12.95 -5.33 -12.20
CA SER A 167 13.86 -5.71 -11.10
C SER A 167 13.97 -4.63 -10.01
N GLY A 168 14.00 -3.35 -10.39
CA GLY A 168 14.06 -2.22 -9.46
C GLY A 168 12.82 -2.00 -8.60
N TYR A 169 11.71 -2.70 -8.85
CA TYR A 169 10.46 -2.60 -8.08
C TYR A 169 10.21 -3.80 -7.17
N ARG A 170 10.99 -4.89 -7.28
CA ARG A 170 10.73 -6.12 -6.51
C ARG A 170 11.07 -5.89 -5.03
N THR A 171 10.26 -6.41 -4.11
CA THR A 171 10.45 -6.21 -2.64
C THR A 171 10.57 -7.51 -1.83
N LYS A 172 10.89 -8.65 -2.47
CA LYS A 172 11.02 -9.95 -1.79
C LYS A 172 11.90 -9.90 -0.50
N PRO A 173 11.49 -10.59 0.58
CA PRO A 173 12.25 -10.70 1.83
C PRO A 173 13.63 -11.35 1.69
N GLU A 174 13.76 -12.28 0.73
CA GLU A 174 14.97 -13.08 0.48
C GLU A 174 16.07 -12.35 -0.33
N ASN A 175 15.92 -11.05 -0.56
CA ASN A 175 16.92 -10.18 -1.17
C ASN A 175 17.13 -8.90 -0.34
N ASP A 176 18.23 -8.83 0.40
CA ASP A 176 18.61 -7.66 1.23
C ASP A 176 18.63 -6.31 0.48
N GLY A 177 18.83 -6.33 -0.85
CA GLY A 177 18.80 -5.13 -1.69
C GLY A 177 17.45 -4.40 -1.66
N ASN A 178 16.37 -5.11 -1.41
CA ASN A 178 15.01 -4.57 -1.43
C ASN A 178 14.67 -3.77 -0.17
N ARG A 179 15.18 -4.22 0.98
CA ARG A 179 14.98 -3.54 2.26
C ARG A 179 15.53 -2.12 2.22
N ARG A 180 16.69 -1.92 1.57
CA ARG A 180 17.29 -0.58 1.40
C ARG A 180 16.42 0.35 0.56
N GLU A 181 15.80 -0.15 -0.50
CA GLU A 181 14.91 0.67 -1.34
C GLU A 181 13.61 1.02 -0.61
N VAL A 182 13.05 0.07 0.15
CA VAL A 182 11.90 0.34 1.03
C VAL A 182 12.27 1.36 2.11
N GLU A 183 13.42 1.20 2.78
CA GLU A 183 13.91 2.13 3.79
C GLU A 183 14.15 3.53 3.20
N ALA A 184 14.73 3.62 2.01
CA ALA A 184 14.94 4.90 1.31
C ALA A 184 13.62 5.59 0.96
N LEU A 185 12.65 4.84 0.43
CA LEU A 185 11.31 5.34 0.17
C LEU A 185 10.63 5.82 1.46
N MET A 186 10.56 4.97 2.48
CA MET A 186 9.87 5.30 3.73
C MET A 186 10.54 6.46 4.46
N THR A 187 11.86 6.59 4.38
CA THR A 187 12.59 7.76 4.89
C THR A 187 12.20 9.03 4.17
N TYR A 188 12.13 9.01 2.83
CA TYR A 188 11.68 10.15 2.05
C TYR A 188 10.24 10.54 2.40
N LEU A 189 9.32 9.57 2.43
CA LEU A 189 7.91 9.80 2.77
C LEU A 189 7.77 10.41 4.16
N ARG A 190 8.50 9.89 5.16
CA ARG A 190 8.49 10.41 6.53
C ARG A 190 8.92 11.88 6.58
N ALA A 191 10.00 12.23 5.87
CA ALA A 191 10.50 13.60 5.82
C ALA A 191 9.52 14.55 5.10
N TYR A 192 8.94 14.09 3.99
CA TYR A 192 7.98 14.87 3.21
C TYR A 192 6.69 15.12 4.00
N LEU A 193 6.09 14.04 4.53
CA LEU A 193 4.80 14.10 5.20
C LEU A 193 4.88 14.92 6.49
N ARG A 194 5.99 14.87 7.26
CA ARG A 194 6.15 15.73 8.44
C ARG A 194 6.12 17.23 8.12
N ARG A 195 6.72 17.66 7.00
CA ARG A 195 6.79 19.09 6.62
C ARG A 195 5.43 19.67 6.21
N SER A 196 4.55 18.83 5.68
CA SER A 196 3.22 19.27 5.21
C SER A 196 2.16 19.30 6.31
N SER A 197 2.48 18.90 7.55
CA SER A 197 1.53 19.01 8.68
C SER A 197 1.56 20.39 9.36
N THR A 198 2.54 21.25 9.03
CA THR A 198 2.72 22.58 9.67
C THR A 198 2.21 23.76 8.83
N SER A 199 1.50 23.50 7.74
CA SER A 199 0.93 24.50 6.82
C SER A 199 -0.58 24.38 6.77
#